data_AF-A0A0D0CW77-F1
#
_entry.id   AF-A0A0D0CW77-F1
#
_cell.length_a   1.000
_cell.length_b   1.000
_cell.length_c   1.000
_cell.angle_alpha   90.00
_cell.angle_beta   90.00
_cell.angle_gamma   90.00
#
_symmetry.space_group_name_H-M   'P 1'
#
loop_
_entity.id
_entity.type
_entity.pdbx_description
1 polymer ?
#
loop_
_entity_poly.entity_id
_entity_poly.type
_entity_poly.pdbx_seq_one_letter_code
_entity_poly.pdbx_strand_id
1 'polypeptide(L)' 'CEFLPPYSPDFNLIELAFSAMKYHLRCNGAYTRMAMMELTEDKVHAMLLMALYTITPQDSFGWFRHCGYI' A
#
# COMPACT_ATOMS: atom_id res chain seq x y z
N CYS A 1 -5.45 -20.73 -10.36
CA CYS A 1 -4.54 -19.72 -10.95
C CYS A 1 -5.24 -19.12 -12.15
N GLU A 2 -5.69 -17.88 -12.02
CA GLU A 2 -6.28 -17.12 -13.12
C GLU A 2 -5.15 -16.44 -13.89
N PHE A 3 -5.15 -16.58 -15.21
CA PHE A 3 -4.10 -16.03 -16.06
C PHE A 3 -4.50 -14.62 -16.49
N LEU A 4 -3.87 -13.60 -15.90
CA LEU A 4 -4.14 -12.21 -16.29
C LEU A 4 -3.47 -11.90 -17.64
N PRO A 5 -4.14 -11.19 -18.54
CA PRO A 5 -3.50 -10.69 -19.75
C PRO A 5 -2.35 -9.73 -19.37
N PRO A 6 -1.28 -9.65 -20.20
CA PRO A 6 -0.16 -8.74 -19.95
C PRO A 6 -0.64 -7.31 -19.72
N TYR A 7 -0.01 -6.60 -18.79
CA TYR A 7 -0.33 -5.20 -18.45
C TYR A 7 -1.77 -4.96 -17.97
N SER A 8 -2.26 -5.83 -17.09
CA SER A 8 -3.54 -5.60 -16.40
C SER A 8 -3.34 -5.20 -14.92
N PRO A 9 -2.69 -4.05 -14.63
CA PRO A 9 -2.41 -3.62 -13.26
C PRO A 9 -3.69 -3.43 -12.44
N ASP A 10 -4.81 -3.13 -13.09
CA ASP A 10 -6.12 -2.92 -12.46
C ASP A 10 -6.68 -4.19 -11.79
N PHE A 11 -6.20 -5.37 -12.18
CA PHE A 11 -6.55 -6.64 -11.53
C PHE A 11 -5.51 -7.08 -10.49
N ASN A 12 -4.42 -6.35 -10.29
CA ASN A 12 -3.39 -6.73 -9.34
C ASN A 12 -3.61 -6.06 -7.97
N LEU A 13 -4.09 -6.84 -7.00
CA LEU A 13 -4.40 -6.37 -5.64
C LEU A 13 -3.24 -5.69 -4.91
N ILE A 14 -1.99 -6.04 -5.24
CA ILE A 14 -0.81 -5.41 -4.61
C ILE A 14 -0.69 -3.93 -4.98
N GLU A 15 -1.17 -3.52 -6.16
CA GLU A 15 -1.16 -2.13 -6.60
C GLU A 15 -2.13 -1.27 -5.78
N LEU A 16 -3.28 -1.84 -5.39
CA LEU A 16 -4.25 -1.21 -4.50
C LEU A 16 -3.68 -1.07 -3.09
N ALA A 17 -3.04 -2.12 -2.58
CA ALA A 17 -2.37 -2.08 -1.28
C ALA A 17 -1.25 -1.02 -1.22
N PHE A 18 -0.39 -0.96 -2.24
CA PHE A 18 0.64 0.08 -2.33
C PHE A 18 0.05 1.48 -2.49
N SER A 19 -1.07 1.63 -3.21
CA SER A 19 -1.76 2.90 -3.36
C SER A 19 -2.32 3.40 -2.03
N ALA A 20 -2.93 2.51 -1.22
CA ALA A 20 -3.40 2.83 0.12
C ALA A 20 -2.24 3.19 1.07
N MET A 21 -1.17 2.41 1.08
CA MET A 21 0.04 2.72 1.88
C MET A 21 0.62 4.09 1.51
N LYS A 22 0.76 4.37 0.20
CA LYS A 22 1.23 5.69 -0.29
C LYS A 22 0.29 6.82 0.13
N TYR A 23 -1.02 6.60 0.11
CA TYR A 23 -1.99 7.59 0.58
C TYR A 23 -1.75 7.95 2.06
N HIS A 24 -1.62 6.97 2.94
CA HIS A 24 -1.35 7.22 4.37
C HIS A 24 -0.02 7.91 4.63
N LEU A 25 1.04 7.54 3.89
CA LEU A 25 2.32 8.22 3.98
C LEU A 25 2.24 9.68 3.51
N ARG A 26 1.48 9.95 2.43
CA ARG A 26 1.31 11.31 1.89
C ARG A 26 0.54 12.23 2.83
N CYS A 27 -0.42 11.70 3.61
CA CYS A 27 -1.11 12.48 4.65
C CYS A 27 -0.13 13.11 5.65
N ASN A 28 1.01 12.46 5.91
CA ASN A 28 2.08 12.96 6.77
C ASN A 28 3.37 13.29 5.98
N GLY A 29 3.22 13.75 4.73
CA GLY A 29 4.32 13.81 3.75
C GLY A 29 5.58 14.56 4.22
N ALA A 30 5.43 15.62 5.03
CA ALA A 30 6.58 16.34 5.61
C ALA A 30 7.39 15.45 6.56
N TYR A 31 6.71 14.73 7.47
CA TYR A 31 7.34 13.75 8.36
C TYR A 31 7.95 12.60 7.56
N THR A 32 7.24 12.06 6.57
CA THR A 32 7.78 10.96 5.74
C THR A 32 9.04 11.37 5.00
N ARG A 33 9.11 12.59 4.46
CA ARG A 33 10.31 13.10 3.79
C ARG A 33 11.48 13.25 4.77
N MET A 34 11.27 13.89 5.91
CA MET A 34 12.29 14.02 6.95
C MET A 34 12.76 12.63 7.42
N ALA A 35 11.82 11.71 7.67
CA ALA A 35 12.12 10.34 8.11
C ALA A 35 13.04 9.61 7.13
N MET A 36 12.75 9.71 5.83
CA MET A 36 13.57 9.08 4.79
C MET A 36 14.96 9.72 4.60
N MET A 37 15.14 10.98 5.01
CA MET A 37 16.40 11.70 4.83
C MET A 37 17.31 11.63 6.07
N GLU A 38 16.72 11.60 7.27
CA GLU A 38 17.44 11.86 8.51
C GLU A 38 17.39 10.72 9.53
N LEU A 39 16.43 9.78 9.41
CA LEU A 39 16.32 8.66 10.35
C LEU A 39 17.09 7.43 9.88
N THR A 40 17.37 6.53 10.82
CA THR A 40 17.99 5.24 10.54
C THR A 40 17.06 4.34 9.74
N GLU A 41 17.62 3.37 9.01
CA GLU A 41 16.88 2.41 8.21
C GLU A 41 15.80 1.67 9.03
N ASP A 42 16.12 1.27 10.27
CA ASP A 42 15.16 0.62 11.18
C ASP A 42 13.93 1.48 11.46
N LYS A 43 14.11 2.80 11.61
CA LYS A 43 13.01 3.74 11.87
C LYS A 43 12.18 3.99 10.62
N VAL A 44 12.82 4.08 9.46
CA VAL A 44 12.13 4.14 8.16
C VAL A 44 11.32 2.86 7.95
N HIS A 45 11.91 1.69 8.22
CA HIS A 45 11.23 0.40 8.10
C HIS A 45 10.02 0.32 9.03
N ALA A 46 10.16 0.70 10.30
CA ALA A 46 9.05 0.74 11.25
C ALA A 46 7.93 1.70 10.80
N MET A 47 8.26 2.87 10.26
CA MET A 47 7.27 3.80 9.71
C MET A 47 6.51 3.21 8.52
N LEU A 48 7.22 2.58 7.57
CA LEU A 48 6.58 1.91 6.42
C LEU A 48 5.68 0.77 6.88
N LEU A 49 6.13 -0.01 7.86
CA LEU A 49 5.36 -1.10 8.44
C LEU A 49 4.09 -0.60 9.13
N MET A 50 4.17 0.52 9.88
CA MET A 50 2.99 1.15 10.46
C MET A 50 1.99 1.61 9.40
N ALA A 51 2.46 2.19 8.29
CA ALA A 51 1.59 2.59 7.18
C ALA A 51 0.95 1.39 6.46
N LEU A 52 1.62 0.24 6.45
CA LEU A 52 1.03 -1.01 5.96
C LEU A 52 -0.04 -1.54 6.91
N TYR A 53 0.18 -1.47 8.22
CA TYR A 53 -0.75 -1.93 9.25
C TYR A 53 -2.03 -1.08 9.37
N THR A 54 -2.11 0.09 8.73
CA THR A 54 -3.36 0.84 8.68
C THR A 54 -4.37 0.27 7.68
N ILE A 55 -3.91 -0.60 6.77
CA ILE A 55 -4.79 -1.29 5.82
C ILE A 55 -5.60 -2.35 6.56
N THR A 56 -6.92 -2.26 6.45
CA THR A 56 -7.83 -3.17 7.14
C THR A 56 -8.20 -4.38 6.30
N PRO A 57 -8.69 -5.48 6.91
CA PRO A 57 -9.30 -6.59 6.18
C PRO A 57 -10.47 -6.15 5.30
N GLN A 58 -11.21 -5.13 5.72
CA GLN A 58 -12.34 -4.57 4.96
C GLN A 58 -11.88 -3.87 3.68
N ASP A 59 -10.76 -3.13 3.74
CA ASP A 59 -10.15 -2.55 2.55
C ASP A 59 -9.74 -3.65 1.55
N SER A 60 -9.06 -4.68 2.06
CA SER A 60 -8.67 -5.84 1.26
C SER A 60 -9.86 -6.49 0.58
N PHE A 61 -10.94 -6.77 1.32
CA PHE A 61 -12.16 -7.35 0.76
C PHE A 61 -12.80 -6.45 -0.31
N GLY A 62 -12.83 -5.13 -0.08
CA GLY A 62 -13.27 -4.15 -1.07
C GLY A 62 -12.45 -4.21 -2.36
N TRP A 63 -11.14 -4.42 -2.27
CA TRP A 63 -10.24 -4.57 -3.41
C TRP A 63 -10.48 -5.87 -4.19
N PHE A 64 -10.68 -7.00 -3.49
CA PHE A 64 -11.05 -8.26 -4.14
C PHE A 64 -12.33 -8.11 -4.95
N ARG A 65 -13.35 -7.44 -4.39
CA ARG A 65 -14.59 -7.14 -5.10
C ARG A 65 -14.37 -6.16 -6.27
N HIS A 66 -13.55 -5.14 -6.08
CA HIS A 66 -13.23 -4.15 -7.13
C HIS A 66 -12.55 -4.80 -8.34
N CYS A 67 -11.62 -5.72 -8.10
CA CYS A 67 -10.93 -6.48 -9.15
C CYS A 67 -11.78 -7.62 -9.73
N GLY A 68 -13.01 -7.86 -9.25
CA GLY A 68 -13.93 -8.88 -9.76
C GLY A 68 -13.61 -10.32 -9.32
N TYR A 69 -12.81 -10.50 -8.27
CA TYR A 69 -12.47 -11.82 -7.73
C TYR A 69 -13.56 -12.41 -6.82
N ILE A 70 -14.50 -11.59 -6.35
CA ILE A 70 -15.62 -11.95 -5.46
C ILE A 70 -16.90 -11.28 -5.95
#